data_AF-A0A9E3X1Y3-F1
#
_entry.id   AF-A0A9E3X1Y3-F1
#
_cell.length_a   1.000
_cell.length_b   1.000
_cell.length_c   1.000
_cell.angle_alpha   90.00
_cell.angle_beta   90.00
_cell.angle_gamma   90.00
#
_symmetry.space_group_name_H-M   'P 1'
#
loop_
_entity.id
_entity.type
_entity.pdbx_description
1 polymer ?
#
loop_
_entity_poly.entity_id
_entity_poly.type
_entity_poly.pdbx_seq_one_letter_code
_entity_poly.pdbx_strand_id
1 'polypeptide(L)'
;MNEIISLLLMFAPLFLVIGLANLAERQREHAESYGALAATSYILMVLLYLAGIVGGILIQVGGLMVQQQPDLLEGVPVPFQPESFALLGAGMWIPSLVGILLLLPPVRRLFARFTAVDPASPVHAIALSFSMIIVIYLMFNLGIGLDNLAQMLEAQAEAGVETNTILALWFQQIFTAVLGMIGVGWLTRRGLRETLERLGIVTPTVGQVVIGLVAGLGMVPVIIFIDQLSVQYNIGVDEGSQALTEQMLGDLFTSPFGIFTVGAAAALGEETI
;
A
#
# COMPACT_ATOMS: atom_id res chain seq x y z
N MET A 1 -0.41 -6.97 20.24
CA MET A 1 -1.49 -5.98 20.45
C MET A 1 -1.11 -4.60 19.93
N ASN A 2 0.09 -4.09 20.25
CA ASN A 2 0.57 -2.79 19.75
C ASN A 2 0.56 -2.68 18.22
N GLU A 3 0.98 -3.74 17.52
CA GLU A 3 1.00 -3.78 16.06
C GLU A 3 -0.39 -3.59 15.42
N ILE A 4 -1.42 -4.26 15.95
CA ILE A 4 -2.80 -4.11 15.47
C ILE A 4 -3.31 -2.67 15.68
N ILE A 5 -2.97 -2.07 16.82
CA ILE A 5 -3.33 -0.68 17.12
C ILE A 5 -2.62 0.27 16.14
N SER A 6 -1.34 0.04 15.86
CA SER A 6 -0.59 0.83 14.87
C SER A 6 -1.20 0.71 13.47
N LEU A 7 -1.55 -0.49 13.03
CA LEU A 7 -2.25 -0.71 11.76
C LEU A 7 -3.60 0.01 11.73
N LEU A 8 -4.40 -0.10 12.79
CA LEU A 8 -5.67 0.59 12.89
C LEU A 8 -5.50 2.11 12.80
N LEU A 9 -4.52 2.68 13.51
CA LEU A 9 -4.20 4.10 13.47
C LEU A 9 -3.71 4.55 12.08
N MET A 10 -2.99 3.69 11.37
CA MET A 10 -2.52 3.94 10.00
C MET A 10 -3.68 4.00 9.00
N PHE A 11 -4.66 3.08 9.11
CA PHE A 11 -5.82 3.03 8.21
C PHE A 11 -6.94 4.01 8.59
N ALA A 12 -7.05 4.41 9.86
CA ALA A 12 -8.07 5.32 10.37
C ALA A 12 -8.24 6.62 9.52
N PRO A 13 -7.17 7.38 9.18
CA PRO A 13 -7.32 8.56 8.34
C PRO A 13 -7.84 8.22 6.94
N LEU A 14 -7.43 7.08 6.37
CA LEU A 14 -7.89 6.64 5.05
C LEU A 14 -9.39 6.31 5.08
N PHE A 15 -9.83 5.56 6.09
CA PHE A 15 -11.25 5.26 6.31
C PHE A 15 -12.09 6.52 6.48
N LEU A 16 -11.60 7.50 7.23
CA LEU A 16 -12.29 8.77 7.43
C LEU A 16 -12.46 9.54 6.11
N VAL A 17 -11.38 9.68 5.33
CA VAL A 17 -11.40 10.41 4.06
C VAL A 17 -12.35 9.75 3.07
N ILE A 18 -12.24 8.43 2.86
CA ILE A 18 -13.09 7.71 1.91
C ILE A 18 -14.54 7.61 2.38
N GLY A 19 -14.77 7.49 3.69
CA GLY A 19 -16.10 7.50 4.29
C GLY A 19 -16.83 8.83 4.04
N LEU A 20 -16.15 9.96 4.27
CA LEU A 20 -16.68 11.30 3.99
C LEU A 20 -16.95 11.51 2.50
N ALA A 21 -16.06 11.05 1.62
CA ALA A 21 -16.26 11.11 0.17
C ALA A 21 -17.49 10.31 -0.26
N ASN A 22 -17.70 9.13 0.31
CA ASN A 22 -18.88 8.32 0.03
C ASN A 22 -20.18 8.92 0.57
N LEU A 23 -20.15 9.57 1.74
CA LEU A 23 -21.30 10.32 2.25
C LEU A 23 -21.64 11.52 1.35
N ALA A 24 -20.63 12.23 0.84
CA ALA A 24 -20.82 13.30 -0.12
C ALA A 24 -21.44 12.78 -1.43
N GLU A 25 -20.95 11.63 -1.92
CA GLU A 25 -21.52 10.98 -3.12
C GLU A 25 -22.98 10.55 -2.91
N ARG A 26 -23.31 10.00 -1.74
CA ARG A 26 -24.70 9.67 -1.39
C ARG A 26 -25.61 10.90 -1.45
N GLN A 27 -25.19 12.02 -0.88
CA GLN A 27 -25.97 13.27 -0.93
C GLN A 27 -26.12 13.78 -2.36
N ARG A 28 -25.08 13.63 -3.19
CA ARG A 28 -25.13 13.96 -4.63
C ARG A 28 -26.19 13.13 -5.35
N GLU A 29 -26.27 11.82 -5.09
CA GLU A 29 -27.29 10.93 -5.68
C GLU A 29 -28.72 11.34 -5.30
N HIS A 30 -28.91 11.94 -4.12
CA HIS A 30 -30.20 12.44 -3.63
C HIS A 30 -30.47 13.92 -3.99
N ALA A 31 -29.61 14.55 -4.81
CA ALA A 31 -29.67 15.97 -5.16
C ALA A 31 -29.63 16.93 -3.94
N GLU A 32 -29.00 16.51 -2.84
CA GLU A 32 -28.78 17.31 -1.64
C GLU A 32 -27.46 18.10 -1.72
N SER A 33 -27.29 19.08 -0.82
CA SER A 33 -26.05 19.88 -0.74
C SER A 33 -24.88 19.05 -0.18
N TYR A 34 -24.04 18.52 -1.06
CA TYR A 34 -22.89 17.66 -0.71
C TYR A 34 -21.55 18.41 -0.60
N GLY A 35 -21.54 19.71 -0.92
CA GLY A 35 -20.31 20.50 -1.08
C GLY A 35 -19.44 20.55 0.18
N ALA A 36 -20.06 20.62 1.37
CA ALA A 36 -19.35 20.65 2.64
C ALA A 36 -18.60 19.34 2.90
N LEU A 37 -19.27 18.18 2.77
CA LEU A 37 -18.65 16.87 2.98
C LEU A 37 -17.53 16.59 1.98
N ALA A 38 -17.75 16.94 0.70
CA ALA A 38 -16.73 16.82 -0.33
C ALA A 38 -15.51 17.70 0.01
N ALA A 39 -15.72 18.97 0.39
CA ALA A 39 -14.65 19.87 0.78
C ALA A 39 -13.88 19.33 2.01
N THR A 40 -14.57 18.82 3.04
CA THR A 40 -13.91 18.21 4.20
C THR A 40 -13.05 17.02 3.80
N SER A 41 -13.55 16.13 2.93
CA SER A 41 -12.76 14.99 2.44
C SER A 41 -11.50 15.43 1.69
N TYR A 42 -11.60 16.47 0.84
CA TYR A 42 -10.47 17.02 0.11
C TYR A 42 -9.46 17.71 1.03
N ILE A 43 -9.92 18.48 2.02
CA ILE A 43 -9.05 19.15 3.00
C ILE A 43 -8.26 18.11 3.79
N LEU A 44 -8.92 17.06 4.29
CA LEU A 44 -8.23 15.99 5.02
C LEU A 44 -7.20 15.28 4.14
N MET A 45 -7.53 15.03 2.87
CA MET A 45 -6.59 14.44 1.92
C MET A 45 -5.37 15.33 1.66
N VAL A 46 -5.61 16.63 1.47
CA VAL A 46 -4.53 17.61 1.29
C VAL A 46 -3.65 17.69 2.54
N LEU A 47 -4.23 17.69 3.75
CA LEU A 47 -3.47 17.68 5.00
C LEU A 47 -2.59 16.42 5.12
N LEU A 48 -3.10 15.25 4.73
CA LEU A 48 -2.34 14.00 4.72
C LEU A 48 -1.14 14.08 3.77
N TYR A 49 -1.33 14.61 2.56
CA TYR A 49 -0.22 14.81 1.62
C TYR A 49 0.72 15.95 2.00
N LEU A 50 0.24 17.00 2.66
CA LEU A 50 1.11 18.05 3.19
C LEU A 50 2.03 17.48 4.26
N ALA A 51 1.52 16.60 5.14
CA ALA A 51 2.38 15.86 6.07
C ALA A 51 3.40 14.99 5.31
N GLY A 52 2.97 14.33 4.22
CA GLY A 52 3.85 13.63 3.28
C GLY A 52 4.98 14.50 2.72
N ILE A 53 4.64 15.69 2.21
CA ILE A 53 5.59 16.65 1.64
C ILE A 53 6.56 17.15 2.71
N VAL A 54 6.06 17.57 3.86
CA VAL A 54 6.90 18.07 4.96
C VAL A 54 7.84 16.96 5.43
N GLY A 55 7.34 15.74 5.66
CA GLY A 55 8.15 14.60 6.05
C GLY A 55 9.24 14.27 5.02
N GLY A 56 8.88 14.21 3.74
CA GLY A 56 9.84 13.95 2.67
C GLY A 56 10.92 15.02 2.53
N ILE A 57 10.55 16.29 2.65
CA ILE A 57 11.52 17.41 2.65
C ILE A 57 12.43 17.33 3.87
N LEU A 58 11.91 17.05 5.06
CA LEU A 58 12.71 16.91 6.28
C LEU A 58 13.73 15.76 6.15
N ILE A 59 13.32 14.61 5.61
CA ILE A 59 14.21 13.48 5.33
C ILE A 59 15.32 13.89 4.36
N GLN A 60 14.96 14.59 3.28
CA GLN A 60 15.92 15.01 2.25
C GLN A 60 16.92 16.05 2.77
N VAL A 61 16.44 17.05 3.53
CA VAL A 61 17.30 18.05 4.18
C VAL A 61 18.20 17.39 5.23
N GLY A 62 17.65 16.47 6.03
CA GLY A 62 18.43 15.69 6.99
C GLY A 62 19.54 14.89 6.31
N GLY A 63 19.25 14.21 5.20
CA GLY A 63 20.24 13.50 4.40
C GLY A 63 21.35 14.42 3.88
N LEU A 64 21.01 15.61 3.38
CA LEU A 64 22.00 16.60 2.94
C LEU A 64 22.87 17.12 4.10
N MET A 65 22.29 17.32 5.28
CA MET A 65 23.03 17.73 6.48
C MET A 65 24.02 16.66 6.92
N VAL A 66 23.60 15.39 6.95
CA VAL A 66 24.46 14.25 7.27
C VAL A 66 25.61 14.11 6.28
N GLN A 67 25.37 14.31 4.98
CA GLN A 67 26.43 14.25 3.97
C GLN A 67 27.47 15.37 4.15
N GLN A 68 27.06 16.55 4.65
CA GLN A 68 27.97 17.66 4.93
C GLN A 68 28.70 17.53 6.26
N GLN A 69 28.07 16.92 7.26
CA GLN A 69 28.59 16.72 8.60
C GLN A 69 28.33 15.27 9.06
N PRO A 70 29.20 14.32 8.67
CA PRO A 70 29.03 12.90 9.02
C PRO A 70 28.97 12.67 10.54
N ASP A 71 29.65 13.53 11.31
CA ASP A 71 29.70 13.49 12.78
C ASP A 71 28.31 13.65 13.44
N LEU A 72 27.31 14.18 12.72
CA LEU A 72 25.93 14.27 13.23
C LEU A 72 25.29 12.89 13.50
N LEU A 73 25.79 11.84 12.85
CA LEU A 73 25.34 10.46 13.07
C LEU A 73 26.25 9.68 14.01
N GLU A 74 27.31 10.30 14.53
CA GLU A 74 28.25 9.61 15.40
C GLU A 74 27.53 9.19 16.71
N GLY A 75 27.42 7.87 16.92
CA GLY A 75 26.71 7.30 18.07
C GLY A 75 25.19 7.18 17.92
N VAL A 76 24.61 7.59 16.79
CA VAL A 76 23.21 7.32 16.46
C VAL A 76 23.15 6.13 15.50
N PRO A 77 22.63 4.96 15.92
CA PRO A 77 22.42 3.85 15.01
C PRO A 77 21.32 4.23 14.03
N VAL A 78 21.73 4.68 12.85
CA VAL A 78 20.80 4.97 11.75
C VAL A 78 20.73 3.74 10.86
N PRO A 79 19.55 3.13 10.69
CA PRO A 79 19.40 1.90 9.92
C PRO A 79 19.45 2.14 8.40
N PHE A 80 19.82 3.34 7.96
CA PHE A 80 19.72 3.76 6.57
C PHE A 80 21.05 4.32 6.09
N GLN A 81 21.46 3.92 4.88
CA GLN A 81 22.64 4.48 4.23
C GLN A 81 22.38 5.95 3.84
N PRO A 82 23.36 6.87 3.97
CA PRO A 82 23.18 8.30 3.62
C PRO A 82 22.65 8.57 2.20
N GLU A 83 22.89 7.66 1.26
CA GLU A 83 22.44 7.75 -0.14
C GLU A 83 20.93 7.50 -0.29
N SER A 84 20.34 6.71 0.62
CA SER A 84 18.90 6.38 0.62
C SER A 84 18.00 7.57 0.94
N PHE A 85 18.49 8.54 1.72
CA PHE A 85 17.68 9.68 2.19
C PHE A 85 17.15 10.54 1.05
N ALA A 86 17.91 10.67 -0.04
CA ALA A 86 17.46 11.42 -1.21
C ALA A 86 16.28 10.72 -1.89
N LEU A 87 16.36 9.40 -2.06
CA LEU A 87 15.30 8.60 -2.68
C LEU A 87 14.07 8.48 -1.77
N LEU A 88 14.27 8.29 -0.46
CA LEU A 88 13.20 8.28 0.55
C LEU A 88 12.46 9.61 0.60
N GLY A 89 13.20 10.71 0.67
CA GLY A 89 12.62 12.05 0.68
C GLY A 89 11.83 12.33 -0.59
N ALA A 90 12.46 12.15 -1.76
CA ALA A 90 11.83 12.37 -3.06
C ALA A 90 10.63 11.44 -3.29
N GLY A 91 10.75 10.17 -2.92
CA GLY A 91 9.72 9.15 -2.98
C GLY A 91 8.48 9.47 -2.14
N MET A 92 8.63 10.30 -1.11
CA MET A 92 7.53 10.74 -0.26
C MET A 92 6.91 12.05 -0.74
N TRP A 93 7.71 13.10 -1.00
CA TRP A 93 7.15 14.42 -1.30
C TRP A 93 6.68 14.56 -2.76
N ILE A 94 7.34 13.94 -3.74
CA ILE A 94 6.95 14.05 -5.16
C ILE A 94 5.57 13.44 -5.39
N PRO A 95 5.30 12.17 -5.02
CA PRO A 95 3.98 11.59 -5.25
C PRO A 95 2.91 12.24 -4.37
N SER A 96 3.27 12.77 -3.19
CA SER A 96 2.35 13.56 -2.37
C SER A 96 1.90 14.83 -3.07
N LEU A 97 2.83 15.54 -3.73
CA LEU A 97 2.51 16.70 -4.56
C LEU A 97 1.61 16.31 -5.73
N VAL A 98 1.93 15.22 -6.42
CA VAL A 98 1.08 14.69 -7.50
C VAL A 98 -0.31 14.32 -6.99
N GLY A 99 -0.41 13.70 -5.80
CA GLY A 99 -1.68 13.36 -5.14
C GLY A 99 -2.59 14.57 -4.94
N ILE A 100 -2.02 15.70 -4.49
CA ILE A 100 -2.74 16.98 -4.38
C ILE A 100 -3.14 17.51 -5.76
N LEU A 101 -2.25 17.46 -6.75
CA LEU A 101 -2.56 17.90 -8.12
C LEU A 101 -3.70 17.09 -8.74
N LEU A 102 -3.80 15.78 -8.46
CA LEU A 102 -4.88 14.90 -8.93
C LEU A 102 -6.26 15.29 -8.36
N LEU A 103 -6.32 16.01 -7.23
CA LEU A 103 -7.58 16.52 -6.69
C LEU A 103 -8.11 17.72 -7.47
N LEU A 104 -7.25 18.43 -8.21
CA LEU A 104 -7.63 19.64 -8.95
C LEU A 104 -8.59 19.30 -10.11
N PRO A 105 -9.72 20.03 -10.24
CA PRO A 105 -10.68 19.84 -11.33
C PRO A 105 -10.07 19.74 -12.75
N PRO A 106 -9.09 20.57 -13.18
CA PRO A 106 -8.50 20.44 -14.51
C PRO A 106 -7.78 19.10 -14.72
N VAL A 107 -7.06 18.60 -13.71
CA VAL A 107 -6.32 17.34 -13.80
C VAL A 107 -7.29 16.16 -13.87
N ARG A 108 -8.34 16.15 -13.04
CA ARG A 108 -9.38 15.11 -13.10
C ARG A 108 -10.07 15.05 -14.46
N ARG A 109 -10.38 16.21 -15.04
CA ARG A 109 -10.98 16.29 -16.38
C ARG A 109 -10.05 15.78 -17.47
N LEU A 110 -8.73 15.91 -17.30
CA LEU A 110 -7.76 15.34 -18.22
C LEU A 110 -7.76 13.81 -18.12
N PHE A 111 -7.73 13.25 -16.90
CA PHE A 111 -7.78 11.80 -16.69
C PHE A 111 -9.09 11.18 -17.19
N ALA A 112 -10.22 11.86 -16.99
CA ALA A 112 -11.52 11.44 -17.50
C ALA A 112 -11.60 11.35 -19.05
N ARG A 113 -10.61 11.88 -19.79
CA ARG A 113 -10.51 11.67 -21.25
C ARG A 113 -9.95 10.30 -21.61
N PHE A 114 -9.18 9.70 -20.71
CA PHE A 114 -8.49 8.43 -20.94
C PHE A 114 -9.10 7.28 -20.14
N THR A 115 -9.90 7.56 -19.12
CA THR A 115 -10.50 6.57 -18.23
C THR A 115 -11.98 6.83 -18.02
N ALA A 116 -12.74 5.82 -17.55
CA ALA A 116 -14.16 5.92 -17.24
C ALA A 116 -14.46 6.66 -15.90
N VAL A 117 -13.54 7.50 -15.45
CA VAL A 117 -13.63 8.20 -14.17
C VAL A 117 -14.53 9.43 -14.32
N ASP A 118 -15.64 9.48 -13.57
CA ASP A 118 -16.45 10.70 -13.43
C ASP A 118 -15.65 11.81 -12.69
N PRO A 119 -15.27 12.92 -13.36
CA PRO A 119 -14.48 13.99 -12.76
C PRO A 119 -15.27 14.85 -11.75
N ALA A 120 -16.59 14.69 -11.67
CA ALA A 120 -17.45 15.38 -10.71
C ALA A 120 -17.72 14.55 -9.44
N SER A 121 -17.39 13.26 -9.42
CA SER A 121 -17.60 12.40 -8.25
C SER A 121 -16.50 12.62 -7.21
N PRO A 122 -16.84 12.95 -5.94
CA PRO A 122 -15.86 13.05 -4.87
C PRO A 122 -15.11 11.75 -4.59
N VAL A 123 -15.80 10.61 -4.68
CA VAL A 123 -15.19 9.29 -4.45
C VAL A 123 -14.12 9.00 -5.49
N HIS A 124 -14.42 9.25 -6.77
CA HIS A 124 -13.45 9.09 -7.85
C HIS A 124 -12.26 10.02 -7.73
N ALA A 125 -12.47 11.26 -7.29
CA ALA A 125 -11.39 12.21 -7.05
C ALA A 125 -10.44 11.72 -5.93
N ILE A 126 -11.00 11.26 -4.80
CA ILE A 126 -10.21 10.68 -3.71
C ILE A 126 -9.51 9.39 -4.13
N ALA A 127 -10.19 8.49 -4.83
CA ALA A 127 -9.60 7.22 -5.29
C ALA A 127 -8.42 7.45 -6.25
N LEU A 128 -8.56 8.38 -7.20
CA LEU A 128 -7.47 8.78 -8.09
C LEU A 128 -6.27 9.32 -7.30
N SER A 129 -6.54 10.13 -6.27
CA SER A 129 -5.51 10.68 -5.39
C SER A 129 -4.82 9.56 -4.57
N PHE A 130 -5.58 8.68 -3.92
CA PHE A 130 -5.09 7.52 -3.16
C PHE A 130 -4.12 6.62 -3.92
N SER A 131 -4.22 6.52 -5.26
CA SER A 131 -3.25 5.78 -6.06
C SER A 131 -1.80 6.22 -5.82
N MET A 132 -1.57 7.49 -5.46
CA MET A 132 -0.23 7.99 -5.13
C MET A 132 0.29 7.46 -3.80
N ILE A 133 -0.57 7.00 -2.87
CA ILE A 133 -0.12 6.34 -1.64
C ILE A 133 0.64 5.05 -1.97
N ILE A 134 0.19 4.31 -2.99
CA ILE A 134 0.88 3.10 -3.47
C ILE A 134 2.27 3.46 -3.98
N VAL A 135 2.37 4.55 -4.75
CA VAL A 135 3.66 5.05 -5.26
C VAL A 135 4.57 5.49 -4.12
N ILE A 136 4.04 6.18 -3.10
CA ILE A 136 4.81 6.55 -1.91
C ILE A 136 5.35 5.29 -1.22
N TYR A 137 4.50 4.30 -0.97
CA TYR A 137 4.90 3.06 -0.29
C TYR A 137 5.98 2.31 -1.09
N LEU A 138 5.82 2.21 -2.40
CA LEU A 138 6.80 1.58 -3.29
C LEU A 138 8.14 2.32 -3.26
N MET A 139 8.14 3.65 -3.44
CA MET A 139 9.36 4.45 -3.43
C MET A 139 10.02 4.50 -2.06
N PHE A 140 9.24 4.45 -0.99
CA PHE A 140 9.75 4.38 0.37
C PHE A 140 10.47 3.05 0.61
N ASN A 141 9.84 1.92 0.26
CA ASN A 141 10.49 0.60 0.39
C ASN A 141 11.75 0.48 -0.50
N LEU A 142 11.67 0.98 -1.73
CA LEU A 142 12.83 1.04 -2.62
C LEU A 142 13.94 1.94 -2.06
N GLY A 143 13.55 3.05 -1.43
CA GLY A 143 14.45 3.98 -0.76
C GLY A 143 15.21 3.32 0.38
N ILE A 144 14.53 2.55 1.23
CA ILE A 144 15.20 1.82 2.32
C ILE A 144 16.21 0.82 1.74
N GLY A 145 15.83 0.10 0.69
CA GLY A 145 16.64 -0.98 0.12
C GLY A 145 16.44 -2.30 0.87
N LEU A 146 16.59 -3.41 0.15
CA LEU A 146 16.27 -4.75 0.67
C LEU A 146 17.25 -5.17 1.79
N ASP A 147 18.53 -4.85 1.66
CA ASP A 147 19.55 -5.18 2.68
C ASP A 147 19.29 -4.48 4.02
N ASN A 148 18.93 -3.20 3.98
CA ASN A 148 18.66 -2.43 5.20
C ASN A 148 17.37 -2.94 5.86
N LEU A 149 16.35 -3.34 5.06
CA LEU A 149 15.15 -3.97 5.60
C LEU A 149 15.49 -5.29 6.31
N ALA A 150 16.35 -6.13 5.74
CA ALA A 150 16.75 -7.40 6.34
C ALA A 150 17.50 -7.18 7.66
N GLN A 151 18.46 -6.25 7.67
CA GLN A 151 19.20 -5.88 8.88
C GLN A 151 18.28 -5.30 9.97
N MET A 152 17.27 -4.49 9.59
CA MET A 152 16.29 -3.97 10.54
C MET A 152 15.44 -5.08 11.16
N LEU A 153 15.03 -6.07 10.36
CA LEU A 153 14.27 -7.22 10.86
C LEU A 153 15.13 -8.09 11.80
N GLU A 154 16.41 -8.27 11.49
CA GLU A 154 17.34 -9.03 12.33
C GLU A 154 17.56 -8.32 13.68
N ALA A 155 17.82 -7.02 13.65
CA ALA A 155 17.96 -6.21 14.86
C ALA A 155 16.69 -6.21 15.74
N GLN A 156 15.50 -6.26 15.13
CA GLN A 156 14.24 -6.40 15.87
C GLN A 156 14.10 -7.77 16.53
N ALA A 157 14.46 -8.83 15.81
CA ALA A 157 14.46 -10.19 16.36
C ALA A 157 15.45 -10.33 17.53
N GLU A 158 16.66 -9.77 17.41
CA GLU A 158 17.66 -9.73 18.48
C GLU A 158 17.20 -8.91 19.68
N ALA A 159 16.45 -7.82 19.46
CA ALA A 159 15.85 -7.02 20.53
C ALA A 159 14.65 -7.71 21.22
N GLY A 160 14.30 -8.94 20.84
CA GLY A 160 13.18 -9.69 21.41
C GLY A 160 11.82 -9.12 21.03
N VAL A 161 11.75 -8.32 19.96
CA VAL A 161 10.49 -7.83 19.42
C VAL A 161 9.89 -8.94 18.55
N GLU A 162 9.05 -9.78 19.15
CA GLU A 162 8.30 -10.79 18.41
C GLU A 162 7.23 -10.11 17.53
N THR A 163 7.51 -9.99 16.25
CA THR A 163 6.54 -9.56 15.23
C THR A 163 5.72 -10.77 14.82
N ASN A 164 4.40 -10.77 15.03
CA ASN A 164 3.56 -11.86 14.55
C ASN A 164 3.17 -11.57 13.10
N THR A 165 4.08 -11.93 12.19
CA THR A 165 3.98 -11.68 10.74
C THR A 165 2.65 -12.19 10.17
N ILE A 166 2.15 -13.33 10.64
CA ILE A 166 0.87 -13.91 10.22
C ILE A 166 -0.29 -12.98 10.56
N LEU A 167 -0.38 -12.56 11.82
CA LEU A 167 -1.46 -11.68 12.26
C LEU A 167 -1.36 -10.33 11.57
N ALA A 168 -0.17 -9.73 11.49
CA ALA A 168 0.06 -8.46 10.83
C ALA A 168 -0.41 -8.48 9.37
N LEU A 169 -0.03 -9.52 8.63
CA LEU A 169 -0.42 -9.74 7.24
C LEU A 169 -1.94 -9.89 7.10
N TRP A 170 -2.60 -10.70 7.93
CA TRP A 170 -4.06 -10.81 7.90
C TRP A 170 -4.75 -9.49 8.23
N PHE A 171 -4.34 -8.78 9.28
CA PHE A 171 -4.95 -7.50 9.65
C PHE A 171 -4.77 -6.47 8.55
N GLN A 172 -3.59 -6.38 7.95
CA GLN A 172 -3.33 -5.48 6.83
C GLN A 172 -4.25 -5.81 5.65
N GLN A 173 -4.36 -7.07 5.24
CA GLN A 173 -5.19 -7.46 4.09
C GLN A 173 -6.69 -7.32 4.37
N ILE A 174 -7.14 -7.61 5.59
CA ILE A 174 -8.52 -7.37 6.01
C ILE A 174 -8.83 -5.88 6.00
N PHE A 175 -7.95 -5.02 6.52
CA PHE A 175 -8.18 -3.57 6.50
C PHE A 175 -8.16 -3.01 5.08
N THR A 176 -7.29 -3.51 4.20
CA THR A 176 -7.31 -3.18 2.77
C THR A 176 -8.63 -3.58 2.12
N ALA A 177 -9.10 -4.81 2.36
CA ALA A 177 -10.38 -5.29 1.85
C ALA A 177 -11.56 -4.45 2.37
N VAL A 178 -11.56 -4.10 3.65
CA VAL A 178 -12.56 -3.20 4.25
C VAL A 178 -12.48 -1.81 3.63
N LEU A 179 -11.29 -1.31 3.32
CA LEU A 179 -11.10 -0.03 2.65
C LEU A 179 -11.68 -0.05 1.23
N GLY A 180 -11.45 -1.13 0.48
CA GLY A 180 -12.07 -1.36 -0.83
C GLY A 180 -13.59 -1.41 -0.76
N MET A 181 -14.15 -2.16 0.20
CA MET A 181 -15.59 -2.24 0.45
C MET A 181 -16.19 -0.85 0.77
N ILE A 182 -15.59 -0.09 1.68
CA ILE A 182 -16.04 1.27 1.99
C ILE A 182 -15.87 2.17 0.76
N GLY A 183 -14.79 2.02 0.00
CA GLY A 183 -14.51 2.74 -1.24
C GLY A 183 -15.63 2.62 -2.27
N VAL A 184 -16.17 1.42 -2.46
CA VAL A 184 -17.32 1.20 -3.36
C VAL A 184 -18.67 1.60 -2.75
N GLY A 185 -18.72 2.00 -1.49
CA GLY A 185 -19.90 2.58 -0.82
C GLY A 185 -20.58 1.67 0.20
N TRP A 186 -19.91 0.62 0.70
CA TRP A 186 -20.42 -0.18 1.81
C TRP A 186 -20.70 0.68 3.05
N LEU A 187 -21.80 0.40 3.75
CA LEU A 187 -22.31 1.12 4.94
C LEU A 187 -22.78 2.57 4.71
N THR A 188 -22.52 3.16 3.55
CA THR A 188 -22.89 4.55 3.26
C THR A 188 -24.06 4.61 2.29
N ARG A 189 -23.89 4.09 1.07
CA ARG A 189 -24.91 4.10 0.01
C ARG A 189 -25.35 2.71 -0.48
N ARG A 190 -24.57 1.66 -0.21
CA ARG A 190 -24.83 0.29 -0.72
C ARG A 190 -24.91 -0.74 0.41
N GLY A 191 -25.71 -1.78 0.17
CA GLY A 191 -25.73 -2.98 1.01
C GLY A 191 -24.49 -3.87 0.80
N LEU A 192 -24.29 -4.86 1.68
CA LEU A 192 -23.16 -5.81 1.56
C LEU A 192 -23.20 -6.59 0.23
N ARG A 193 -24.38 -7.06 -0.18
CA ARG A 193 -24.53 -7.81 -1.42
C ARG A 193 -24.16 -7.00 -2.67
N GLU A 194 -24.67 -5.77 -2.77
CA GLU A 194 -24.34 -4.86 -3.87
C GLU A 194 -22.85 -4.47 -3.89
N THR A 195 -22.23 -4.38 -2.71
CA THR A 195 -20.80 -4.12 -2.55
C THR A 195 -19.98 -5.27 -3.14
N LEU A 196 -20.31 -6.52 -2.78
CA LEU A 196 -19.64 -7.71 -3.30
C LEU A 196 -19.85 -7.86 -4.82
N GLU A 197 -21.07 -7.63 -5.31
CA GLU A 197 -21.37 -7.65 -6.75
C GLU A 197 -20.58 -6.58 -7.52
N ARG A 198 -20.37 -5.40 -6.92
CA ARG A 198 -19.56 -4.33 -7.52
C ARG A 198 -18.07 -4.62 -7.52
N LEU A 199 -17.55 -5.23 -6.46
CA LEU A 199 -16.16 -5.69 -6.36
C LEU A 199 -15.89 -6.91 -7.24
N GLY A 200 -16.92 -7.55 -7.81
CA GLY A 200 -16.76 -8.76 -8.60
C GLY A 200 -16.48 -10.01 -7.74
N ILE A 201 -16.67 -9.92 -6.42
CA ILE A 201 -16.49 -11.04 -5.50
C ILE A 201 -17.67 -12.00 -5.70
N VAL A 202 -17.43 -13.01 -6.53
CA VAL A 202 -18.37 -14.09 -6.85
C VAL A 202 -17.98 -15.38 -6.15
N THR A 203 -18.94 -16.27 -5.97
CA THR A 203 -18.63 -17.63 -5.47
C THR A 203 -17.94 -18.40 -6.60
N PRO A 204 -16.68 -18.84 -6.41
CA PRO A 204 -15.97 -19.55 -7.47
C PRO A 204 -16.63 -20.91 -7.72
N THR A 205 -16.79 -21.25 -8.98
CA THR A 205 -17.21 -22.60 -9.38
C THR A 205 -16.09 -23.60 -9.15
N VAL A 206 -16.43 -24.87 -8.90
CA VAL A 206 -15.43 -25.94 -8.70
C VAL A 206 -14.44 -26.01 -9.87
N GLY A 207 -14.91 -25.75 -11.10
CA GLY A 207 -14.05 -25.68 -12.28
C GLY A 207 -13.01 -24.55 -12.19
N GLN A 208 -13.40 -23.35 -11.75
CA GLN A 208 -12.48 -22.23 -11.53
C GLN A 208 -11.48 -22.53 -10.42
N VAL A 209 -11.91 -23.20 -9.34
CA VAL A 209 -11.00 -23.63 -8.27
C VAL A 209 -9.95 -24.60 -8.80
N VAL A 210 -10.35 -25.59 -9.61
CA VAL A 210 -9.42 -26.55 -10.22
C VAL A 210 -8.48 -25.84 -11.19
N ILE A 211 -8.98 -24.93 -12.03
CA ILE A 211 -8.13 -24.14 -12.94
C ILE A 211 -7.13 -23.31 -12.16
N GLY A 212 -7.55 -22.63 -11.09
CA GLY A 212 -6.66 -21.85 -10.22
C GLY A 212 -5.58 -22.71 -9.57
N LEU A 213 -5.95 -23.91 -9.09
CA LEU A 213 -5.02 -24.85 -8.49
C LEU A 213 -4.02 -25.39 -9.52
N VAL A 214 -4.47 -25.76 -10.72
CA VAL A 214 -3.61 -26.22 -11.81
C VAL A 214 -2.70 -25.10 -12.31
N ALA A 215 -3.21 -23.88 -12.45
CA ALA A 215 -2.42 -22.72 -12.85
C ALA A 215 -1.37 -22.38 -11.79
N GLY A 216 -1.75 -22.36 -10.50
CA GLY A 216 -0.81 -22.11 -9.40
C GLY A 216 0.30 -23.15 -9.32
N LEU A 217 -0.04 -24.45 -9.40
CA LEU A 217 0.96 -25.52 -9.47
C LEU A 217 1.80 -25.45 -10.76
N GLY A 218 1.19 -25.06 -11.88
CA GLY A 218 1.85 -24.89 -13.18
C GLY A 218 2.82 -23.70 -13.21
N MET A 219 2.65 -22.70 -12.35
CA MET A 219 3.58 -21.57 -12.23
C MET A 219 4.89 -21.97 -11.53
N VAL A 220 4.91 -23.03 -10.71
CA VAL A 220 6.12 -23.52 -10.04
C VAL A 220 7.28 -23.80 -11.01
N PRO A 221 7.11 -24.63 -12.07
CA PRO A 221 8.18 -24.85 -13.04
C PRO A 221 8.53 -23.59 -13.83
N VAL A 222 7.59 -22.68 -14.05
CA VAL A 222 7.85 -21.39 -14.72
C VAL A 222 8.78 -20.52 -13.87
N ILE A 223 8.51 -20.42 -12.57
CA ILE A 223 9.35 -19.67 -11.62
C ILE A 223 10.75 -20.29 -11.54
N ILE A 224 10.86 -21.61 -11.43
CA ILE A 224 12.16 -22.31 -11.42
C ILE A 224 12.93 -22.04 -12.72
N PHE A 225 12.26 -22.05 -13.87
CA PHE A 225 12.89 -21.76 -15.15
C PHE A 225 13.36 -20.31 -15.25
N ILE A 226 12.56 -19.35 -14.80
CA ILE A 226 12.95 -17.93 -14.75
C ILE A 226 14.14 -17.74 -13.81
N ASP A 227 14.13 -18.36 -12.64
CA ASP A 227 15.23 -18.29 -11.66
C ASP A 227 16.56 -18.78 -12.27
N GLN A 228 16.54 -19.91 -12.97
CA GLN A 228 17.73 -20.41 -13.68
C GLN A 228 18.23 -19.43 -14.75
N LEU A 229 17.33 -18.79 -15.50
CA LEU A 229 17.71 -17.75 -16.46
C LEU A 229 18.28 -16.52 -15.76
N SER A 230 17.68 -16.07 -14.67
CA SER A 230 18.14 -14.94 -13.86
C SER A 230 19.56 -15.16 -13.36
N VAL A 231 19.86 -16.33 -12.81
CA VAL A 231 21.22 -16.73 -12.39
C VAL A 231 22.18 -16.76 -13.58
N GLN A 232 21.77 -17.34 -14.71
CA GLN A 232 22.62 -17.44 -15.90
C GLN A 232 23.00 -16.07 -16.49
N TYR A 233 22.09 -15.10 -16.46
CA TYR A 233 22.30 -13.77 -17.02
C TYR A 233 22.71 -12.73 -15.97
N ASN A 234 22.87 -13.13 -14.70
CA ASN A 234 23.15 -12.25 -13.57
C ASN A 234 22.14 -11.09 -13.46
N ILE A 235 20.87 -11.39 -13.73
CA ILE A 235 19.75 -10.42 -13.68
C ILE A 235 19.00 -10.67 -12.37
N GLY A 236 19.04 -9.71 -11.45
CA GLY A 236 18.13 -9.68 -10.31
C GLY A 236 18.37 -10.76 -9.22
N VAL A 237 19.51 -11.46 -9.25
CA VAL A 237 19.94 -12.31 -8.14
C VAL A 237 20.71 -11.45 -7.15
N ASP A 238 19.97 -10.67 -6.37
CA ASP A 238 20.55 -9.92 -5.26
C ASP A 238 20.38 -10.75 -3.98
N GLU A 239 21.49 -11.08 -3.31
CA GLU A 239 21.49 -11.91 -2.09
C GLU A 239 20.56 -11.32 -1.01
N GLY A 240 20.44 -9.99 -0.97
CA GLY A 240 19.51 -9.27 -0.09
C GLY A 240 18.04 -9.60 -0.30
N SER A 241 17.61 -9.83 -1.55
CA SER A 241 16.21 -10.17 -1.85
C SER A 241 15.82 -11.56 -1.37
N GLN A 242 16.74 -12.52 -1.47
CA GLN A 242 16.55 -13.89 -1.03
C GLN A 242 16.61 -13.99 0.49
N ALA A 243 17.55 -13.29 1.12
CA ALA A 243 17.63 -13.17 2.57
C ALA A 243 16.35 -12.53 3.17
N LEU A 244 15.85 -11.44 2.58
CA LEU A 244 14.63 -10.79 3.03
C LEU A 244 13.40 -11.69 2.86
N THR A 245 13.31 -12.43 1.75
CA THR A 245 12.23 -13.38 1.50
C THR A 245 12.25 -14.50 2.53
N GLU A 246 13.42 -15.09 2.80
CA GLU A 246 13.58 -16.14 3.80
C GLU A 246 13.27 -15.61 5.22
N GLN A 247 13.69 -14.41 5.54
CA GLN A 247 13.45 -13.81 6.85
C GLN A 247 11.99 -13.43 7.09
N MET A 248 11.28 -12.97 6.06
CA MET A 248 9.87 -12.59 6.16
C MET A 248 8.91 -13.76 5.99
N LEU A 249 9.23 -14.71 5.12
CA LEU A 249 8.32 -15.78 4.67
C LEU A 249 8.84 -17.19 4.93
N GLY A 250 10.13 -17.39 5.27
CA GLY A 250 10.72 -18.71 5.47
C GLY A 250 9.94 -19.53 6.49
N ASP A 251 9.68 -18.96 7.66
CA ASP A 251 8.84 -19.58 8.69
C ASP A 251 7.41 -19.89 8.20
N LEU A 252 6.85 -19.05 7.32
CA LEU A 252 5.53 -19.27 6.74
C LEU A 252 5.54 -20.40 5.70
N PHE A 253 6.63 -20.56 4.97
CA PHE A 253 6.80 -21.60 3.97
C PHE A 253 7.16 -22.97 4.56
N THR A 254 7.57 -23.05 5.83
CA THR A 254 7.82 -24.33 6.52
C THR A 254 6.55 -25.14 6.77
N SER A 255 5.36 -24.52 6.74
CA SER A 255 4.08 -25.19 7.00
C SER A 255 3.08 -25.01 5.85
N PRO A 256 2.31 -26.06 5.49
CA PRO A 256 1.24 -25.94 4.50
C PRO A 256 0.21 -24.85 4.84
N PHE A 257 -0.02 -24.62 6.14
CA PHE A 257 -0.93 -23.59 6.63
C PHE A 257 -0.38 -22.17 6.41
N GLY A 258 0.92 -21.96 6.60
CA GLY A 258 1.57 -20.67 6.35
C GLY A 258 1.59 -20.34 4.85
N ILE A 259 1.90 -21.31 3.99
CA ILE A 259 1.81 -21.16 2.52
C ILE A 259 0.40 -20.75 2.11
N PHE A 260 -0.61 -21.47 2.60
CA PHE A 260 -2.01 -21.15 2.32
C PHE A 260 -2.38 -19.75 2.82
N THR A 261 -1.90 -19.37 4.01
CA THR A 261 -2.16 -18.06 4.61
C THR A 261 -1.64 -16.92 3.74
N VAL A 262 -0.40 -17.00 3.27
CA VAL A 262 0.20 -15.98 2.39
C VAL A 262 -0.63 -15.82 1.11
N GLY A 263 -0.97 -16.94 0.46
CA GLY A 263 -1.78 -16.92 -0.76
C GLY A 263 -3.19 -16.39 -0.56
N ALA A 264 -3.88 -16.84 0.50
CA ALA A 264 -5.26 -16.44 0.79
C ALA A 264 -5.36 -14.96 1.18
N ALA A 265 -4.41 -14.46 1.97
CA ALA A 265 -4.40 -13.07 2.37
C ALA A 265 -4.03 -12.14 1.19
N ALA A 266 -3.09 -12.54 0.34
CA ALA A 266 -2.78 -11.82 -0.89
C ALA A 266 -4.00 -11.76 -1.83
N ALA A 267 -4.66 -12.89 -2.05
CA ALA A 267 -5.88 -12.96 -2.86
C ALA A 267 -7.00 -12.07 -2.32
N LEU A 268 -7.17 -12.00 -0.99
CA LEU A 268 -8.15 -11.10 -0.39
C LEU A 268 -7.85 -9.63 -0.70
N GLY A 269 -6.59 -9.21 -0.64
CA GLY A 269 -6.19 -7.85 -0.96
C GLY A 269 -6.36 -7.54 -2.45
N GLU A 270 -5.83 -8.39 -3.32
CA GLU A 270 -5.82 -8.19 -4.77
C GLU A 270 -7.21 -8.19 -5.40
N GLU A 271 -8.13 -9.06 -4.97
CA GLU A 271 -9.50 -9.12 -5.49
C GLU A 271 -10.36 -7.90 -5.07
N THR A 272 -9.87 -7.07 -4.14
CA THR A 272 -10.61 -5.89 -3.65
C THR A 272 -10.19 -4.57 -4.28
N ILE A 273 -9.14 -4.56 -5.11
CA ILE A 273 -8.54 -3.37 -5.75
C ILE A 273 -8.77 -3.42 -7.27
#